data_AF-A0A818YQ28-F1
#
_entry.id   AF-A0A818YQ28-F1
#
_cell.length_a   1.000
_cell.length_b   1.000
_cell.length_c   1.000
_cell.angle_alpha   90.00
_cell.angle_beta   90.00
_cell.angle_gamma   90.00
#
_symmetry.space_group_name_H-M   'P 1'
#
loop_
_entity.id
_entity.type
_entity.pdbx_description
1 polymer ?
#
loop_
_entity_poly.entity_id
_entity_poly.type
_entity_poly.pdbx_seq_one_letter_code
_entity_poly.pdbx_strand_id
1 'polypeptide(L)'
;MEGSISEPDVLSKRSKFVYSVGLVLNDVTSSMWFSYTLVFYNRVLKFPNAFSGYLLLIEQISNASLTLFVALICDRTRTGLFHYGKRKTWHLIGVICVLISFPFLFNLCIGCQNSKFWVQFVYYMVFIIIFQFGRACSQVTHLAMINELTHEDDERIALNSYRLAWAFFSNLYVYTMASILLGFSATSNELSITSADAPIFRKLTFIVVGFGLICMSIFHVGLKESNPTDQGKEYYTELTSESGRTLKKMAWKSFLCEKEFYQCTLLWMSAKVIIAVIQMNKLL
;
A
#
# COMPACT_ATOMS: atom_id res chain seq x y z
N MET A 1 47.09 -5.66 -19.03
CA MET A 1 45.67 -6.04 -19.08
C MET A 1 44.98 -5.15 -18.06
N GLU A 2 44.66 -3.93 -18.47
CA GLU A 2 43.81 -3.03 -17.69
C GLU A 2 42.41 -3.64 -17.63
N GLY A 3 42.00 -4.02 -16.42
CA GLY A 3 40.63 -4.41 -16.16
C GLY A 3 39.75 -3.19 -16.40
N SER A 4 38.87 -3.27 -17.40
CA SER A 4 37.78 -2.32 -17.59
C SER A 4 36.95 -2.33 -16.32
N ILE A 5 37.07 -1.26 -15.53
CA ILE A 5 36.11 -0.93 -14.47
C ILE A 5 34.78 -0.78 -15.21
N SER A 6 33.90 -1.76 -15.07
CA SER A 6 32.53 -1.67 -15.57
C SER A 6 31.91 -0.41 -14.98
N GLU A 7 31.47 0.53 -15.82
CA GLU A 7 30.71 1.68 -15.35
C GLU A 7 29.53 1.18 -14.49
N PRO A 8 29.24 1.83 -13.35
CA PRO A 8 28.10 1.45 -12.53
C PRO A 8 26.84 1.47 -13.41
N ASP A 9 26.03 0.42 -13.30
CA ASP A 9 24.83 0.24 -14.14
C ASP A 9 23.74 1.22 -13.69
N VAL A 10 23.87 2.50 -14.06
CA VAL A 10 23.02 3.59 -13.59
C VAL A 10 21.65 3.50 -14.23
N LEU A 11 20.61 3.35 -13.41
CA LEU A 11 19.23 3.35 -13.87
C LEU A 11 18.84 4.66 -14.55
N SER A 12 18.23 4.54 -15.74
CA SER A 12 17.65 5.69 -16.43
C SER A 12 16.64 6.42 -15.54
N LYS A 13 16.68 7.76 -15.57
CA LYS A 13 15.71 8.63 -14.86
C LYS A 13 14.26 8.25 -15.15
N ARG A 14 13.98 7.80 -16.37
CA ARG A 14 12.65 7.31 -16.78
C ARG A 14 12.25 6.06 -16.00
N SER A 15 13.14 5.09 -15.85
CA SER A 15 12.87 3.86 -15.09
C SER A 15 12.64 4.15 -13.61
N LYS A 16 13.45 5.07 -13.02
CA LYS A 16 13.26 5.52 -11.64
C LYS A 16 11.87 6.14 -11.43
N PHE A 17 11.47 7.04 -12.32
CA PHE A 17 10.16 7.67 -12.29
C PHE A 17 9.03 6.64 -12.41
N VAL A 18 9.07 5.79 -13.43
CA VAL A 18 8.03 4.79 -13.70
C VAL A 18 7.91 3.80 -12.55
N TYR A 19 9.02 3.35 -11.96
CA TYR A 19 9.00 2.51 -10.78
C TYR A 19 8.34 3.24 -9.60
N SER A 20 8.73 4.48 -9.33
CA SER A 20 8.28 5.23 -8.16
C SER A 20 6.78 5.51 -8.11
N VAL A 21 6.12 5.64 -9.28
CA VAL A 21 4.66 5.84 -9.35
C VAL A 21 3.86 4.57 -9.04
N GLY A 22 4.50 3.40 -8.99
CA GLY A 22 3.84 2.11 -8.77
C GLY A 22 3.14 1.94 -7.43
N LEU A 23 3.42 2.78 -6.44
CA LEU A 23 2.72 2.76 -5.14
C LEU A 23 1.73 3.89 -4.91
N VAL A 24 1.60 4.82 -5.86
CA VAL A 24 0.75 6.00 -5.69
C VAL A 24 -0.70 5.62 -5.35
N LEU A 25 -1.27 4.57 -5.95
CA LEU A 25 -2.62 4.10 -5.62
C LEU A 25 -2.74 3.70 -4.14
N ASN A 26 -1.76 2.99 -3.61
CA ASN A 26 -1.74 2.63 -2.19
C ASN A 26 -1.58 3.88 -1.31
N ASP A 27 -0.74 4.82 -1.71
CA ASP A 27 -0.48 6.03 -0.92
C ASP A 27 -1.71 6.95 -0.87
N VAL A 28 -2.38 7.19 -2.00
CA VAL A 28 -3.59 8.04 -2.03
C VAL A 28 -4.77 7.38 -1.30
N THR A 29 -4.97 6.07 -1.46
CA THR A 29 -6.05 5.35 -0.76
C THR A 29 -5.77 5.24 0.74
N SER A 30 -4.52 5.02 1.14
CA SER A 30 -4.12 5.00 2.55
C SER A 30 -4.23 6.38 3.19
N SER A 31 -3.89 7.45 2.48
CA SER A 31 -4.06 8.82 2.97
C SER A 31 -5.53 9.10 3.26
N MET A 32 -6.41 8.78 2.30
CA MET A 32 -7.85 8.96 2.49
C MET A 32 -8.39 8.08 3.64
N TRP A 33 -7.94 6.83 3.74
CA TRP A 33 -8.31 5.92 4.83
C TRP A 33 -7.97 6.48 6.21
N PHE A 34 -6.72 6.87 6.45
CA PHE A 34 -6.31 7.34 7.76
C PHE A 34 -6.92 8.68 8.16
N SER A 35 -7.18 9.56 7.19
CA SER A 35 -7.66 10.91 7.48
C SER A 35 -9.19 11.00 7.58
N TYR A 36 -9.92 10.20 6.81
CA TYR A 36 -11.34 10.40 6.60
C TYR A 36 -12.24 9.23 6.99
N THR A 37 -11.71 8.02 7.22
CA THR A 37 -12.56 6.85 7.57
C THR A 37 -13.37 7.08 8.84
N LEU A 38 -12.72 7.55 9.92
CA LEU A 38 -13.42 7.75 11.19
C LEU A 38 -14.49 8.84 11.10
N VAL A 39 -14.18 9.93 10.36
CA VAL A 39 -15.14 11.01 10.08
C VAL A 39 -16.32 10.47 9.29
N PHE A 40 -16.07 9.71 8.21
CA PHE A 40 -17.11 9.11 7.40
C PHE A 40 -17.98 8.14 8.21
N TYR A 41 -17.40 7.22 8.98
CA TYR A 41 -18.16 6.22 9.74
C TYR A 41 -18.99 6.85 10.86
N ASN A 42 -18.44 7.82 11.61
CA ASN A 42 -19.17 8.42 12.73
C ASN A 42 -20.17 9.49 12.28
N ARG A 43 -19.80 10.36 11.34
CA ARG A 43 -20.62 11.52 10.95
C ARG A 43 -21.59 11.21 9.80
N VAL A 44 -21.15 10.41 8.82
CA VAL A 44 -21.95 10.10 7.63
C VAL A 44 -22.78 8.84 7.85
N LEU A 45 -22.15 7.72 8.23
CA LEU A 45 -22.86 6.46 8.48
C LEU A 45 -23.55 6.41 9.85
N LYS A 46 -23.21 7.34 10.76
CA LYS A 46 -23.73 7.39 12.14
C LYS A 46 -23.47 6.11 12.93
N PHE A 47 -22.33 5.46 12.68
CA PHE A 47 -21.89 4.34 13.49
C PHE A 47 -21.54 4.82 14.91
N PRO A 48 -21.86 4.04 15.96
CA PRO A 48 -21.35 4.32 17.29
C PRO A 48 -19.82 4.28 17.28
N ASN A 49 -19.18 5.19 18.00
CA ASN A 49 -17.72 5.33 18.04
C ASN A 49 -16.98 4.00 18.30
N ALA A 50 -17.55 3.15 19.16
CA ALA A 50 -16.98 1.83 19.47
C ALA A 50 -16.89 0.92 18.23
N PHE A 51 -17.94 0.87 17.40
CA PHE A 51 -17.95 0.03 16.19
C PHE A 51 -16.95 0.54 15.14
N SER A 52 -16.86 1.84 14.94
CA SER A 52 -15.85 2.45 14.08
C SER A 52 -14.44 2.12 14.57
N GLY A 53 -14.22 2.19 15.90
CA GLY A 53 -12.97 1.77 16.53
C GLY A 53 -12.64 0.29 16.29
N TYR A 54 -13.62 -0.61 16.39
CA TYR A 54 -13.42 -2.04 16.08
C TYR A 54 -13.05 -2.28 14.61
N LEU A 55 -13.67 -1.57 13.66
CA LEU A 55 -13.30 -1.67 12.24
C LEU A 55 -11.85 -1.22 11.99
N LEU A 56 -11.41 -0.14 12.64
CA LEU A 56 -10.01 0.31 12.58
C LEU A 56 -9.05 -0.70 13.24
N LEU A 57 -9.44 -1.32 14.36
CA LEU A 57 -8.63 -2.36 14.99
C LEU A 57 -8.47 -3.58 14.07
N ILE A 58 -9.57 -4.03 13.46
CA ILE A 58 -9.57 -5.14 12.50
C ILE A 58 -8.68 -4.80 11.30
N GLU A 59 -8.69 -3.55 10.83
CA GLU A 59 -7.81 -3.10 9.76
C GLU A 59 -6.33 -3.28 10.12
N GLN A 60 -5.90 -2.88 11.31
CA GLN A 60 -4.51 -3.02 11.76
C GLN A 60 -4.08 -4.49 11.90
N ILE A 61 -4.94 -5.33 12.49
CA ILE A 61 -4.69 -6.77 12.62
C ILE A 61 -4.60 -7.42 11.24
N SER A 62 -5.51 -7.06 10.34
CA SER A 62 -5.51 -7.54 8.95
C SER A 62 -4.27 -7.08 8.21
N ASN A 63 -3.85 -5.81 8.37
CA ASN A 63 -2.65 -5.28 7.76
C ASN A 63 -1.42 -6.13 8.12
N ALA A 64 -1.21 -6.38 9.42
CA ALA A 64 -0.05 -7.09 9.92
C ALA A 64 -0.04 -8.55 9.45
N SER A 65 -1.18 -9.25 9.60
CA SER A 65 -1.30 -10.67 9.22
C SER A 65 -1.19 -10.89 7.71
N LEU A 66 -1.89 -10.08 6.90
CA LEU A 66 -1.89 -10.21 5.44
C LEU A 66 -0.56 -9.79 4.83
N THR A 67 0.11 -8.76 5.36
CA THR A 67 1.46 -8.37 4.90
C THR A 67 2.44 -9.50 5.12
N LEU A 68 2.42 -10.12 6.31
CA LEU A 68 3.27 -11.27 6.59
C LEU A 68 2.95 -12.41 5.62
N PHE A 69 1.68 -12.79 5.50
CA PHE A 69 1.21 -13.87 4.62
C PHE A 69 1.63 -13.67 3.16
N VAL A 70 1.39 -12.48 2.61
CA VAL A 70 1.77 -12.10 1.25
C VAL A 70 3.27 -12.23 1.05
N ALA A 71 4.09 -11.72 1.98
CA ALA A 71 5.55 -11.80 1.87
C ALA A 71 6.06 -13.23 1.70
N LEU A 72 5.39 -14.23 2.28
CA LEU A 72 5.83 -15.62 2.20
C LEU A 72 5.45 -16.25 0.88
N ILE A 73 4.24 -15.95 0.44
CA ILE A 73 3.63 -16.61 -0.72
C ILE A 73 4.15 -15.98 -2.00
N CYS A 74 4.29 -14.65 -2.03
CA CYS A 74 4.85 -13.99 -3.19
C CYS A 74 6.25 -14.53 -3.47
N ASP A 75 7.07 -14.78 -2.44
CA ASP A 75 8.42 -15.32 -2.64
C ASP A 75 8.44 -16.77 -3.09
N ARG A 76 7.50 -17.61 -2.66
CA ARG A 76 7.40 -19.02 -3.06
C ARG A 76 6.79 -19.25 -4.45
N THR A 77 6.03 -18.29 -4.96
CA THR A 77 5.41 -18.42 -6.29
C THR A 77 6.51 -18.52 -7.36
N ARG A 78 6.50 -19.57 -8.18
CA ARG A 78 7.57 -19.82 -9.17
C ARG A 78 7.27 -19.29 -10.58
N THR A 79 5.99 -19.09 -10.90
CA THR A 79 5.55 -18.69 -12.25
C THR A 79 4.71 -17.42 -12.17
N GLY A 80 5.02 -16.44 -13.04
CA GLY A 80 4.12 -15.32 -13.29
C GLY A 80 2.95 -15.76 -14.16
N LEU A 81 1.82 -15.06 -14.05
CA LEU A 81 0.65 -15.34 -14.88
C LEU A 81 0.89 -14.77 -16.28
N PHE A 82 0.59 -15.53 -17.34
CA PHE A 82 0.65 -15.08 -18.74
C PHE A 82 1.95 -14.36 -19.17
N HIS A 83 3.13 -14.81 -18.70
CA HIS A 83 4.43 -14.16 -19.00
C HIS A 83 4.55 -12.69 -18.52
N TYR A 84 3.65 -12.23 -17.66
CA TYR A 84 3.59 -10.84 -17.20
C TYR A 84 4.64 -10.50 -16.12
N GLY A 85 5.46 -11.50 -15.76
CA GLY A 85 6.41 -11.37 -14.67
C GLY A 85 5.81 -11.69 -13.31
N LYS A 86 6.61 -12.28 -12.41
CA LYS A 86 6.13 -12.81 -11.13
C LYS A 86 5.71 -11.68 -10.20
N ARG A 87 6.54 -10.65 -10.05
CA ARG A 87 6.32 -9.58 -9.07
C ARG A 87 5.16 -8.69 -9.50
N LYS A 88 5.09 -8.34 -10.79
CA LYS A 88 3.99 -7.60 -11.42
C LYS A 88 2.67 -8.33 -11.41
N THR A 89 2.65 -9.66 -11.54
CA THR A 89 1.40 -10.42 -11.42
C THR A 89 0.80 -10.21 -10.03
N TRP A 90 1.59 -10.41 -8.98
CA TRP A 90 1.12 -10.16 -7.61
C TRP A 90 0.77 -8.68 -7.42
N HIS A 91 1.61 -7.75 -7.87
CA HIS A 91 1.29 -6.32 -7.82
C HIS A 91 -0.07 -6.00 -8.45
N LEU A 92 -0.35 -6.54 -9.65
CA LEU A 92 -1.61 -6.34 -10.37
C LEU A 92 -2.80 -6.92 -9.61
N ILE A 93 -2.67 -8.11 -9.02
CA ILE A 93 -3.70 -8.69 -8.14
C ILE A 93 -3.99 -7.72 -6.99
N GLY A 94 -2.96 -7.16 -6.38
CA GLY A 94 -3.09 -6.17 -5.32
C GLY A 94 -3.86 -4.93 -5.77
N VAL A 95 -3.48 -4.37 -6.92
CA VAL A 95 -4.15 -3.21 -7.54
C VAL A 95 -5.63 -3.50 -7.80
N ILE A 96 -5.96 -4.63 -8.43
CA ILE A 96 -7.34 -5.02 -8.72
C ILE A 96 -8.17 -5.14 -7.44
N CYS A 97 -7.62 -5.77 -6.40
CA CYS A 97 -8.28 -5.86 -5.09
C CYS A 97 -8.59 -4.47 -4.53
N VAL A 98 -7.63 -3.54 -4.53
CA VAL A 98 -7.83 -2.16 -4.04
C VAL A 98 -8.87 -1.40 -4.87
N LEU A 99 -8.80 -1.48 -6.20
CA LEU A 99 -9.74 -0.81 -7.10
C LEU A 99 -11.18 -1.27 -6.88
N ILE A 100 -11.36 -2.57 -6.63
CA ILE A 100 -12.68 -3.14 -6.34
C ILE A 100 -13.13 -2.74 -4.94
N SER A 101 -12.32 -2.95 -3.91
CA SER A 101 -12.79 -2.83 -2.51
C SER A 101 -12.93 -1.38 -2.03
N PHE A 102 -12.00 -0.49 -2.42
CA PHE A 102 -11.90 0.85 -1.83
C PHE A 102 -13.14 1.73 -2.08
N PRO A 103 -13.76 1.75 -3.27
CA PRO A 103 -15.02 2.45 -3.50
C PRO A 103 -16.16 2.03 -2.55
N PHE A 104 -16.23 0.77 -2.13
CA PHE A 104 -17.27 0.31 -1.21
C PHE A 104 -17.05 0.77 0.23
N LEU A 105 -15.83 1.14 0.62
CA LEU A 105 -15.51 1.62 1.96
C LEU A 105 -16.05 3.03 2.23
N PHE A 106 -16.15 3.86 1.18
CA PHE A 106 -16.60 5.25 1.26
C PHE A 106 -17.91 5.51 0.52
N ASN A 107 -18.68 4.44 0.28
CA ASN A 107 -20.05 4.51 -0.23
C ASN A 107 -21.02 4.01 0.85
N LEU A 108 -22.27 4.44 0.75
CA LEU A 108 -23.35 3.88 1.58
C LEU A 108 -23.50 2.39 1.26
N CYS A 109 -23.85 1.58 2.27
CA CYS A 109 -24.02 0.15 2.05
C CYS A 109 -25.08 -0.12 0.98
N ILE A 110 -24.67 -0.78 -0.11
CA ILE A 110 -25.55 -1.13 -1.21
C ILE A 110 -26.44 -2.30 -0.78
N GLY A 111 -27.75 -2.08 -0.74
CA GLY A 111 -28.73 -3.11 -0.37
C GLY A 111 -28.85 -3.36 1.14
N CYS A 112 -28.05 -2.71 2.00
CA CYS A 112 -28.13 -2.87 3.46
C CYS A 112 -28.24 -1.57 4.27
N GLN A 113 -28.50 -0.43 3.61
CA GLN A 113 -28.57 0.89 4.25
C GLN A 113 -29.55 0.98 5.43
N ASN A 114 -30.71 0.29 5.35
CA ASN A 114 -31.72 0.25 6.42
C ASN A 114 -31.66 -1.05 7.25
N SER A 115 -30.64 -1.88 7.04
CA SER A 115 -30.45 -3.12 7.80
C SER A 115 -29.86 -2.87 9.19
N LYS A 116 -29.93 -3.88 10.05
CA LYS A 116 -29.34 -3.86 11.41
C LYS A 116 -27.85 -3.50 11.34
N PHE A 117 -27.36 -2.76 12.34
CA PHE A 117 -25.97 -2.32 12.44
C PHE A 117 -24.94 -3.45 12.25
N TRP A 118 -25.19 -4.64 12.80
CA TRP A 118 -24.31 -5.81 12.64
C TRP A 118 -24.10 -6.23 11.17
N VAL A 119 -25.12 -6.08 10.32
CA VAL A 119 -25.01 -6.41 8.90
C VAL A 119 -24.09 -5.42 8.19
N GLN A 120 -24.25 -4.12 8.49
CA GLN A 120 -23.39 -3.07 7.92
C GLN A 120 -21.95 -3.22 8.43
N PHE A 121 -21.76 -3.56 9.71
CA PHE A 121 -20.45 -3.81 10.28
C PHE A 121 -19.71 -4.94 9.55
N VAL A 122 -20.37 -6.09 9.35
CA VAL A 122 -19.79 -7.23 8.62
C VAL A 122 -19.48 -6.85 7.16
N TYR A 123 -20.36 -6.08 6.51
CA TYR A 123 -20.14 -5.56 5.16
C TYR A 123 -18.83 -4.77 5.07
N TYR A 124 -18.66 -3.74 5.91
CA TYR A 124 -17.43 -2.92 5.88
C TYR A 124 -16.20 -3.72 6.30
N MET A 125 -16.33 -4.62 7.27
CA MET A 125 -15.25 -5.50 7.72
C MET A 125 -14.67 -6.34 6.56
N VAL A 126 -15.53 -6.97 5.76
CA VAL A 126 -15.08 -7.79 4.62
C VAL A 126 -14.32 -6.95 3.59
N PHE A 127 -14.83 -5.78 3.22
CA PHE A 127 -14.13 -4.90 2.28
C PHE A 127 -12.82 -4.36 2.83
N ILE A 128 -12.73 -4.09 4.14
CA ILE A 128 -11.48 -3.70 4.81
C ILE A 128 -10.45 -4.82 4.65
N ILE A 129 -10.82 -6.07 4.94
CA ILE A 129 -9.88 -7.20 4.83
C ILE A 129 -9.36 -7.34 3.38
N ILE A 130 -10.24 -7.23 2.38
CA ILE A 130 -9.86 -7.28 0.96
C ILE A 130 -8.94 -6.11 0.58
N PHE A 131 -9.26 -4.90 1.05
CA PHE A 131 -8.45 -3.71 0.82
C PHE A 131 -7.04 -3.87 1.40
N GLN A 132 -6.94 -4.38 2.63
CA GLN A 132 -5.67 -4.62 3.30
C GLN A 132 -4.85 -5.71 2.61
N PHE A 133 -5.50 -6.75 2.10
CA PHE A 133 -4.83 -7.75 1.25
C PHE A 133 -4.28 -7.11 -0.02
N GLY A 134 -5.08 -6.29 -0.70
CA GLY A 134 -4.68 -5.62 -1.94
C GLY A 134 -3.47 -4.68 -1.73
N ARG A 135 -3.50 -3.89 -0.65
CA ARG A 135 -2.40 -3.01 -0.25
C ARG A 135 -1.14 -3.78 0.12
N ALA A 136 -1.26 -4.82 0.94
CA ALA A 136 -0.14 -5.68 1.31
C ALA A 136 0.53 -6.28 0.07
N CYS A 137 -0.28 -6.81 -0.85
CA CYS A 137 0.16 -7.43 -2.08
C CYS A 137 1.00 -6.49 -2.96
N SER A 138 0.46 -5.31 -3.27
CA SER A 138 1.15 -4.29 -4.08
C SER A 138 2.36 -3.70 -3.37
N GLN A 139 2.28 -3.43 -2.06
CA GLN A 139 3.39 -2.88 -1.29
C GLN A 139 4.58 -3.84 -1.20
N VAL A 140 4.35 -5.09 -0.80
CA VAL A 140 5.43 -6.06 -0.62
C VAL A 140 6.12 -6.37 -1.95
N THR A 141 5.35 -6.53 -3.02
CA THR A 141 5.90 -6.83 -4.35
C THR A 141 6.66 -5.66 -4.93
N HIS A 142 6.15 -4.43 -4.75
CA HIS A 142 6.85 -3.20 -5.17
C HIS A 142 8.19 -3.06 -4.48
N LEU A 143 8.22 -3.18 -3.15
CA LEU A 143 9.48 -3.13 -2.40
C LEU A 143 10.44 -4.24 -2.79
N ALA A 144 9.96 -5.45 -3.12
CA ALA A 144 10.82 -6.52 -3.60
C ALA A 144 11.46 -6.20 -4.97
N MET A 145 10.75 -5.49 -5.85
CA MET A 145 11.25 -5.11 -7.17
C MET A 145 12.44 -4.14 -7.11
N ILE A 146 12.64 -3.38 -6.03
CA ILE A 146 13.80 -2.48 -5.89
C ILE A 146 15.12 -3.23 -5.98
N ASN A 147 15.18 -4.42 -5.36
CA ASN A 147 16.38 -5.24 -5.29
C ASN A 147 16.64 -6.01 -6.58
N GLU A 148 15.61 -6.12 -7.43
CA GLU A 148 15.71 -6.72 -8.76
C GLU A 148 16.06 -5.65 -9.81
N LEU A 149 15.81 -4.37 -9.53
CA LEU A 149 16.05 -3.27 -10.47
C LEU A 149 17.49 -2.72 -10.38
N THR A 150 18.12 -2.78 -9.21
CA THR A 150 19.50 -2.35 -8.99
C THR A 150 20.16 -3.10 -7.83
N HIS A 151 21.47 -3.33 -7.98
CA HIS A 151 22.35 -3.90 -6.96
C HIS A 151 23.14 -2.82 -6.20
N GLU A 152 23.15 -1.59 -6.70
CA GLU A 152 23.87 -0.45 -6.12
C GLU A 152 23.05 0.21 -5.00
N ASP A 153 23.66 0.41 -3.84
CA ASP A 153 22.94 0.89 -2.66
C ASP A 153 22.53 2.37 -2.81
N ASP A 154 23.36 3.19 -3.44
CA ASP A 154 23.03 4.59 -3.74
C ASP A 154 21.80 4.72 -4.65
N GLU A 155 21.67 3.82 -5.62
CA GLU A 155 20.53 3.76 -6.53
C GLU A 155 19.25 3.29 -5.81
N ARG A 156 19.36 2.33 -4.87
CA ARG A 156 18.23 1.92 -4.01
C ARG A 156 17.77 3.05 -3.11
N ILE A 157 18.69 3.80 -2.52
CA ILE A 157 18.38 4.98 -1.70
C ILE A 157 17.67 6.04 -2.55
N ALA A 158 18.15 6.29 -3.77
CA ALA A 158 17.51 7.22 -4.69
C ALA A 158 16.08 6.79 -5.05
N LEU A 159 15.88 5.52 -5.45
CA LEU A 159 14.54 4.98 -5.75
C LEU A 159 13.59 5.07 -4.56
N ASN A 160 14.06 4.77 -3.35
CA ASN A 160 13.26 4.90 -2.14
C ASN A 160 12.91 6.37 -1.86
N SER A 161 13.83 7.29 -2.11
CA SER A 161 13.58 8.74 -1.98
C SER A 161 12.50 9.23 -2.94
N TYR A 162 12.53 8.78 -4.22
CA TYR A 162 11.46 9.09 -5.19
C TYR A 162 10.10 8.55 -4.75
N ARG A 163 10.06 7.31 -4.22
CA ARG A 163 8.83 6.70 -3.69
C ARG A 163 8.26 7.53 -2.52
N LEU A 164 9.13 7.95 -1.61
CA LEU A 164 8.73 8.79 -0.47
C LEU A 164 8.19 10.14 -0.96
N ALA A 165 8.83 10.78 -1.94
CA ALA A 165 8.33 12.02 -2.54
C ALA A 165 6.92 11.83 -3.11
N TRP A 166 6.66 10.74 -3.84
CA TRP A 166 5.32 10.41 -4.34
C TRP A 166 4.30 10.17 -3.23
N ALA A 167 4.69 9.54 -2.12
CA ALA A 167 3.82 9.39 -0.96
C ALA A 167 3.44 10.76 -0.36
N PHE A 168 4.38 11.70 -0.24
CA PHE A 168 4.08 13.07 0.18
C PHE A 168 3.11 13.78 -0.77
N PHE A 169 3.36 13.71 -2.07
CA PHE A 169 2.45 14.30 -3.08
C PHE A 169 1.07 13.66 -3.05
N SER A 170 0.98 12.35 -2.85
CA SER A 170 -0.28 11.61 -2.71
C SER A 170 -1.09 12.10 -1.52
N ASN A 171 -0.44 12.32 -0.38
CA ASN A 171 -1.10 12.88 0.80
C ASN A 171 -1.60 14.30 0.54
N LEU A 172 -0.73 15.18 0.02
CA LEU A 172 -1.10 16.55 -0.31
C LEU A 172 -2.29 16.59 -1.29
N TYR A 173 -2.24 15.78 -2.35
CA TYR A 173 -3.31 15.67 -3.33
C TYR A 173 -4.65 15.31 -2.69
N VAL A 174 -4.69 14.28 -1.84
CA VAL A 174 -5.92 13.84 -1.16
C VAL A 174 -6.45 14.94 -0.25
N TYR A 175 -5.60 15.59 0.56
CA TYR A 175 -6.02 16.68 1.43
C TYR A 175 -6.57 17.87 0.63
N THR A 176 -5.90 18.27 -0.45
CA THR A 176 -6.35 19.37 -1.31
C THR A 176 -7.68 19.04 -1.96
N MET A 177 -7.84 17.84 -2.54
CA MET A 177 -9.10 17.43 -3.18
C MET A 177 -10.25 17.35 -2.19
N ALA A 178 -10.01 16.80 -0.99
CA ALA A 178 -11.01 16.75 0.07
C ALA A 178 -11.42 18.15 0.53
N SER A 179 -10.46 19.05 0.71
CA SER A 179 -10.70 20.43 1.14
C SER A 179 -11.50 21.22 0.10
N ILE A 180 -11.20 21.03 -1.19
CA ILE A 180 -11.95 21.63 -2.30
C ILE A 180 -13.41 21.14 -2.27
N LEU A 181 -13.62 19.82 -2.22
CA LEU A 181 -14.97 19.24 -2.29
C LEU A 181 -15.83 19.58 -1.05
N LEU A 182 -15.23 19.58 0.14
CA LEU A 182 -15.92 19.97 1.37
C LEU A 182 -16.12 21.48 1.46
N GLY A 183 -15.14 22.28 1.03
CA GLY A 183 -15.20 23.74 1.04
C GLY A 183 -16.28 24.32 0.13
N PHE A 184 -16.50 23.73 -1.05
CA PHE A 184 -17.62 24.09 -1.92
C PHE A 184 -19.00 23.73 -1.33
N SER A 185 -19.05 22.83 -0.36
CA SER A 185 -20.31 22.39 0.27
C SER A 185 -20.63 23.20 1.54
N ALA A 186 -19.60 23.73 2.22
CA ALA A 186 -19.73 24.56 3.42
C ALA A 186 -20.31 25.96 3.16
N THR A 187 -20.60 26.33 1.91
CA THR A 187 -21.23 27.62 1.57
C THR A 187 -22.68 27.72 2.08
N SER A 188 -23.27 26.62 2.56
CA SER A 188 -24.55 26.60 3.28
C SER A 188 -24.37 26.50 4.80
N ASN A 189 -24.06 27.63 5.47
CA ASN A 189 -24.20 28.00 6.90
C ASN A 189 -24.03 27.00 8.08
N GLU A 190 -23.71 25.72 7.87
CA GLU A 190 -23.49 24.72 8.92
C GLU A 190 -22.15 24.02 8.60
N LEU A 191 -21.10 24.34 9.36
CA LEU A 191 -19.75 23.80 9.19
C LEU A 191 -19.62 22.34 9.68
N SER A 192 -20.73 21.60 9.73
CA SER A 192 -20.80 20.26 10.30
C SER A 192 -20.96 19.22 9.20
N ILE A 193 -20.05 18.24 9.15
CA ILE A 193 -20.16 17.09 8.24
C ILE A 193 -21.35 16.25 8.71
N THR A 194 -22.29 15.98 7.82
CA THR A 194 -23.51 15.21 8.11
C THR A 194 -23.68 14.02 7.17
N SER A 195 -24.74 13.23 7.40
CA SER A 195 -25.12 12.13 6.50
C SER A 195 -25.43 12.58 5.06
N ALA A 196 -25.71 13.87 4.82
CA ALA A 196 -25.95 14.42 3.49
C ALA A 196 -24.67 14.47 2.64
N ASP A 197 -23.48 14.44 3.26
CA ASP A 197 -22.19 14.56 2.59
C ASP A 197 -21.67 13.24 2.02
N ALA A 198 -22.43 12.13 2.16
CA ALA A 198 -22.06 10.84 1.59
C ALA A 198 -21.65 10.89 0.10
N PRO A 199 -22.36 11.65 -0.78
CA PRO A 199 -21.97 11.78 -2.18
C PRO A 199 -20.63 12.50 -2.37
N ILE A 200 -20.22 13.37 -1.45
CA ILE A 200 -18.94 14.09 -1.50
C ILE A 200 -17.80 13.11 -1.26
N PHE A 201 -17.88 12.29 -0.20
CA PHE A 201 -16.89 11.25 0.07
C PHE A 201 -16.80 10.25 -1.07
N ARG A 202 -17.95 9.83 -1.63
CA ARG A 202 -17.98 8.96 -2.81
C ARG A 202 -17.27 9.59 -4.02
N LYS A 203 -17.52 10.87 -4.32
CA LYS A 203 -16.83 11.59 -5.40
C LYS A 203 -15.32 11.65 -5.15
N LEU A 204 -14.91 11.99 -3.92
CA LEU A 204 -13.50 12.01 -3.52
C LEU A 204 -12.84 10.64 -3.76
N THR A 205 -13.50 9.55 -3.37
CA THR A 205 -13.01 8.19 -3.58
C THR A 205 -12.79 7.87 -5.05
N PHE A 206 -13.75 8.20 -5.93
CA PHE A 206 -13.59 7.96 -7.37
C PHE A 206 -12.46 8.79 -7.99
N ILE A 207 -12.28 10.05 -7.56
CA ILE A 207 -11.18 10.90 -8.00
C ILE A 207 -9.83 10.29 -7.59
N VAL A 208 -9.71 9.90 -6.32
CA VAL A 208 -8.51 9.30 -5.74
C VAL A 208 -8.15 7.98 -6.41
N VAL A 209 -9.14 7.09 -6.59
CA VAL A 209 -8.98 5.81 -7.28
C VAL A 209 -8.63 6.00 -8.75
N GLY A 210 -9.27 6.95 -9.43
CA GLY A 210 -9.00 7.26 -10.84
C GLY A 210 -7.58 7.77 -11.06
N PHE A 211 -7.12 8.70 -10.22
CA PHE A 211 -5.73 9.18 -10.25
C PHE A 211 -4.74 8.04 -9.99
N GLY A 212 -4.98 7.23 -8.96
CA GLY A 212 -4.15 6.07 -8.65
C GLY A 212 -4.09 5.08 -9.82
N LEU A 213 -5.22 4.80 -10.49
CA LEU A 213 -5.30 3.90 -11.65
C LEU A 213 -4.43 4.39 -12.82
N ILE A 214 -4.40 5.69 -13.08
CA ILE A 214 -3.53 6.28 -14.12
C ILE A 214 -2.07 6.01 -13.78
N CYS A 215 -1.64 6.27 -12.54
CA CYS A 215 -0.28 5.99 -12.08
C CYS A 215 0.07 4.49 -12.14
N MET A 216 -0.86 3.60 -11.75
CA MET A 216 -0.65 2.15 -11.85
C MET A 216 -0.50 1.70 -13.31
N SER A 217 -1.27 2.29 -14.22
CA SER A 217 -1.18 1.99 -15.65
C SER A 217 0.19 2.39 -16.21
N ILE A 218 0.71 3.56 -15.82
CA ILE A 218 2.07 4.00 -16.18
C ILE A 218 3.12 3.02 -15.67
N PHE A 219 3.01 2.59 -14.40
CA PHE A 219 3.93 1.60 -13.82
C PHE A 219 3.92 0.28 -14.60
N HIS A 220 2.73 -0.26 -14.85
CA HIS A 220 2.56 -1.58 -15.48
C HIS A 220 2.97 -1.62 -16.95
N VAL A 221 2.76 -0.53 -17.70
CA VAL A 221 3.16 -0.39 -19.11
C VAL A 221 4.64 -0.02 -19.24
N GLY A 222 5.14 0.86 -18.37
CA GLY A 222 6.45 1.47 -18.52
C GLY A 222 7.60 0.65 -17.92
N LEU A 223 7.36 -0.09 -16.85
CA LEU A 223 8.38 -0.98 -16.29
C LEU A 223 8.38 -2.24 -17.15
N LYS A 224 9.53 -2.82 -17.50
CA LYS A 224 9.61 -4.18 -18.07
C LYS A 224 10.33 -5.04 -17.04
N GLU A 225 9.77 -6.20 -16.69
CA GLU A 225 10.51 -7.13 -15.83
C GLU A 225 11.60 -7.78 -16.68
N SER A 226 12.85 -7.69 -16.22
CA SER A 226 13.92 -8.55 -16.72
C SER A 226 13.68 -9.98 -16.20
N ASN A 227 14.08 -11.00 -16.97
CA ASN A 227 13.89 -12.38 -16.54
C ASN A 227 14.70 -12.62 -15.25
N PRO A 228 14.08 -13.10 -14.15
CA PRO A 228 14.74 -13.28 -12.85
C PRO A 228 15.84 -14.36 -12.84
N THR A 229 16.08 -15.01 -13.98
CA THR A 229 17.01 -16.14 -14.11
C THR A 229 18.44 -15.70 -14.41
N ASP A 230 18.63 -14.51 -15.01
CA ASP A 230 19.95 -14.05 -15.45
C ASP A 230 20.63 -13.18 -14.37
N GLN A 231 19.97 -12.11 -13.90
CA GLN A 231 20.59 -11.15 -12.97
C GLN A 231 20.74 -11.66 -11.52
N GLY A 232 19.76 -12.42 -11.03
CA GLY A 232 19.84 -12.97 -9.67
C GLY A 232 20.95 -14.01 -9.51
N LYS A 233 21.21 -14.82 -10.56
CA LYS A 233 22.29 -15.81 -10.53
C LYS A 233 23.66 -15.14 -10.60
N GLU A 234 23.85 -14.12 -11.44
CA GLU A 234 25.10 -13.36 -11.51
C GLU A 234 25.46 -12.74 -10.16
N TYR A 235 24.55 -11.98 -9.54
CA TYR A 235 24.83 -11.31 -8.27
C TYR A 235 25.10 -12.27 -7.10
N TYR A 236 24.31 -13.35 -6.95
CA TYR A 236 24.61 -14.35 -5.92
C TYR A 236 25.93 -15.07 -6.20
N THR A 237 26.30 -15.27 -7.46
CA THR A 237 27.59 -15.87 -7.83
C THR A 237 28.74 -14.92 -7.48
N GLU A 238 28.57 -13.63 -7.72
CA GLU A 238 29.54 -12.57 -7.42
C GLU A 238 29.75 -12.38 -5.91
N LEU A 239 28.67 -12.29 -5.12
CA LEU A 239 28.72 -12.25 -3.65
C LEU A 239 29.32 -13.52 -3.02
N THR A 240 29.04 -14.68 -3.61
CA THR A 240 29.62 -15.95 -3.14
C THR A 240 31.11 -16.01 -3.46
N SER A 241 31.52 -15.40 -4.58
CA SER A 241 32.91 -15.25 -4.99
C SER A 241 33.69 -14.28 -4.08
N GLU A 242 33.10 -13.14 -3.70
CA GLU A 242 33.73 -12.19 -2.78
C GLU A 242 33.75 -12.68 -1.32
N SER A 243 32.66 -13.28 -0.82
CA SER A 243 32.54 -13.67 0.58
C SER A 243 33.25 -14.98 0.93
N GLY A 244 33.63 -15.79 -0.06
CA GLY A 244 34.20 -17.13 0.13
C GLY A 244 33.27 -18.12 0.87
N ARG A 245 32.01 -17.72 1.12
CA ARG A 245 30.98 -18.49 1.82
C ARG A 245 29.75 -18.59 0.93
N THR A 246 29.29 -19.82 0.71
CA THR A 246 27.96 -20.07 0.14
C THR A 246 26.89 -19.44 1.04
N LEU A 247 26.31 -18.33 0.59
CA LEU A 247 25.14 -17.70 1.20
C LEU A 247 23.99 -18.69 1.19
N LYS A 248 23.73 -19.31 2.35
CA LYS A 248 22.64 -20.27 2.49
C LYS A 248 21.34 -19.49 2.58
N LYS A 249 20.44 -19.68 1.61
CA LYS A 249 19.11 -19.07 1.62
C LYS A 249 18.42 -19.43 2.95
N MET A 250 18.15 -18.42 3.79
CA MET A 250 17.56 -18.66 5.10
C MET A 250 16.18 -19.31 4.96
N ALA A 251 15.95 -20.38 5.73
CA ALA A 251 14.66 -21.02 5.80
C ALA A 251 13.67 -20.09 6.53
N TRP A 252 12.46 -19.96 6.00
CA TRP A 252 11.46 -19.03 6.54
C TRP A 252 11.12 -19.26 8.03
N LYS A 253 11.21 -20.51 8.50
CA LYS A 253 11.04 -20.85 9.92
C LYS A 253 12.15 -20.28 10.81
N SER A 254 13.39 -20.21 10.30
CA SER A 254 14.51 -19.61 11.01
C SER A 254 14.39 -18.10 11.08
N PHE A 255 13.90 -17.46 10.00
CA PHE A 255 13.62 -16.03 9.97
C PHE A 255 12.61 -15.60 11.05
N LEU A 256 11.53 -16.37 11.24
CA LEU A 256 10.56 -16.14 12.31
C LEU A 256 11.09 -16.45 13.72
N CYS A 257 12.27 -17.02 13.88
CA CYS A 257 12.89 -17.22 15.20
C CYS A 257 13.88 -16.11 15.55
N GLU A 258 14.15 -15.19 14.62
CA GLU A 258 15.14 -14.14 14.81
C GLU A 258 14.61 -13.05 15.76
N LYS A 259 15.39 -12.74 16.80
CA LYS A 259 14.94 -11.82 17.86
C LYS A 259 14.82 -10.38 17.37
N GLU A 260 15.69 -9.94 16.45
CA GLU A 260 15.65 -8.58 15.94
C GLU A 260 14.36 -8.30 15.15
N PHE A 261 13.81 -9.30 14.47
CA PHE A 261 12.54 -9.18 13.74
C PHE A 261 11.37 -8.81 14.67
N TYR A 262 11.28 -9.47 15.83
CA TYR A 262 10.23 -9.17 16.81
C TYR A 262 10.43 -7.81 17.46
N GLN A 263 11.67 -7.39 17.71
CA GLN A 263 11.97 -6.06 18.26
C GLN A 263 11.53 -4.94 17.30
N CYS A 264 11.88 -5.04 16.02
CA CYS A 264 11.44 -4.08 15.01
C CYS A 264 9.92 -4.08 14.83
N THR A 265 9.29 -5.26 14.81
CA THR A 265 7.83 -5.38 14.66
C THR A 265 7.10 -4.78 15.86
N LEU A 266 7.56 -5.05 17.08
CA LEU A 266 6.96 -4.50 18.31
C LEU A 266 7.09 -2.98 18.38
N LEU A 267 8.27 -2.44 18.02
CA LEU A 267 8.50 -0.99 17.98
C LEU A 267 7.59 -0.31 16.94
N TRP A 268 7.47 -0.90 15.75
CA TRP A 268 6.63 -0.36 14.68
C TRP A 268 5.13 -0.44 15.02
N MET A 269 4.68 -1.57 15.58
CA MET A 269 3.28 -1.75 15.97
C MET A 269 2.90 -0.84 17.14
N SER A 270 3.77 -0.67 18.13
CA SER A 270 3.50 0.24 19.26
C SER A 270 3.41 1.70 18.79
N ALA A 271 4.29 2.16 17.91
CA ALA A 271 4.20 3.48 17.30
C ALA A 271 2.88 3.70 16.55
N LYS A 272 2.43 2.72 15.75
CA LYS A 272 1.15 2.79 15.04
C LYS A 272 -0.05 2.85 15.97
N VAL A 273 -0.07 2.03 17.01
CA VAL A 273 -1.15 2.02 18.01
C VAL A 273 -1.21 3.36 18.76
N ILE A 274 -0.05 3.91 19.16
CA ILE A 274 0.02 5.22 19.83
C ILE A 274 -0.55 6.32 18.93
N ILE A 275 -0.19 6.35 17.65
CA ILE A 275 -0.73 7.34 16.69
C ILE A 275 -2.25 7.20 16.57
N ALA A 276 -2.77 5.97 16.45
CA ALA A 276 -4.21 5.72 16.36
C ALA A 276 -4.96 6.17 17.62
N VAL A 277 -4.40 5.90 18.81
CA VAL A 277 -4.97 6.34 20.09
C VAL A 277 -4.95 7.87 20.23
N ILE A 278 -3.84 8.52 19.84
CA ILE A 278 -3.75 9.99 19.84
C ILE A 278 -4.79 10.61 18.91
N GLN A 279 -5.02 10.02 17.74
CA GLN A 279 -6.04 10.49 16.80
C GLN A 279 -7.46 10.34 17.36
N MET A 280 -7.78 9.22 18.03
CA MET A 280 -9.08 9.04 18.68
C MET A 280 -9.29 10.03 19.82
N ASN A 281 -8.27 10.29 20.64
CA ASN A 281 -8.40 11.16 21.82
C ASN A 281 -8.53 12.66 21.48
N LYS A 282 -8.14 13.07 20.26
CA LYS A 282 -8.34 14.46 19.79
C LYS A 282 -9.73 14.70 19.18
N LEU A 283 -10.53 13.66 18.97
CA LEU A 283 -11.85 13.72 18.35
C LEU A 283 -13.01 13.51 19.34
N LEU A 284 -12.70 13.18 20.59
CA LEU A 284 -13.60 13.20 21.75
C LEU A 284 -13.49 14.56 22.46
#